data_AF-A0A1C9W9S4-F1
#
_entry.id   AF-A0A1C9W9S4-F1
#
_cell.length_a   1.000
_cell.length_b   1.000
_cell.length_c   1.000
_cell.angle_alpha   90.00
_cell.angle_beta   90.00
_cell.angle_gamma   90.00
#
_symmetry.space_group_name_H-M   'P 1'
#
loop_
_entity.id
_entity.type
_entity.pdbx_description
1 polymer ?
#
loop_
_entity_poly.entity_id
_entity_poly.type
_entity_poly.pdbx_seq_one_letter_code
_entity_poly.pdbx_strand_id
1 'polypeptide(L)'
;MTKQRSRTRRSIQRLIPAVALALLAVCNSPVYALEDVEGSSLQDSCASLVSDPEGSAGISCASYLQGYLAATEGVILSGKRPSAFLVRALKTRGSRLSEASERELVGSYCLPQEASILDLAGKIIQVSDVQLPATASELVSQILEQHYLCAESES
;
A
#
# COMPACT_ATOMS: atom_id res chain seq x y z
N MET A 1 27.59 77.95 14.68
CA MET A 1 26.20 77.90 14.18
C MET A 1 25.41 76.90 15.02
N THR A 2 24.33 77.40 15.60
CA THR A 2 23.33 76.80 16.52
C THR A 2 22.54 75.64 15.86
N LYS A 3 22.42 74.46 16.49
CA LYS A 3 21.38 74.03 17.46
C LYS A 3 19.95 74.00 16.88
N GLN A 4 19.39 72.81 16.60
CA GLN A 4 17.99 72.53 16.95
C GLN A 4 17.68 71.02 17.04
N ARG A 5 17.09 70.65 18.19
CA ARG A 5 16.55 69.34 18.56
C ARG A 5 15.07 69.26 18.18
N SER A 6 14.58 68.07 17.81
CA SER A 6 13.28 67.51 18.27
C SER A 6 13.05 66.14 17.60
N ARG A 7 13.18 65.00 18.29
CA ARG A 7 12.14 64.32 19.10
C ARG A 7 10.79 64.14 18.39
N THR A 8 10.59 62.96 17.79
CA THR A 8 9.30 62.24 17.73
C THR A 8 9.64 60.74 17.62
N ARG A 9 9.68 60.05 18.77
CA ARG A 9 8.66 59.06 19.20
C ARG A 9 8.53 57.90 18.21
N ARG A 10 9.20 56.76 18.48
CA ARG A 10 8.64 55.59 19.20
C ARG A 10 7.27 55.15 18.66
N SER A 11 7.21 53.87 18.31
CA SER A 11 6.01 53.03 18.10
C SER A 11 5.64 52.73 16.65
N ILE A 12 6.47 51.94 15.97
CA ILE A 12 5.97 50.93 15.03
C ILE A 12 6.74 49.63 15.31
N GLN A 13 6.56 49.15 16.54
CA GLN A 13 7.03 47.85 16.98
C GLN A 13 5.77 47.15 17.48
N ARG A 14 5.51 45.96 16.91
CA ARG A 14 4.38 45.04 17.16
C ARG A 14 3.15 45.31 16.28
N LEU A 15 2.53 44.21 15.84
CA LEU A 15 1.59 44.06 14.71
C LEU A 15 2.40 43.92 13.42
N ILE A 16 2.95 42.75 13.09
CA ILE A 16 2.19 41.63 12.51
C ILE A 16 2.94 40.32 12.81
N PRO A 17 2.37 39.42 13.63
CA PRO A 17 2.57 37.99 13.40
C PRO A 17 1.25 37.24 13.58
N ALA A 18 0.19 37.69 12.89
CA ALA A 18 -1.13 37.04 12.98
C ALA A 18 -1.58 36.39 11.67
N VAL A 19 -0.98 36.76 10.53
CA VAL A 19 -1.42 36.23 9.21
C VAL A 19 -0.61 35.01 8.78
N ALA A 20 0.63 34.84 9.26
CA ALA A 20 1.45 33.66 8.95
C ALA A 20 0.99 32.38 9.68
N LEU A 21 0.22 32.49 10.78
CA LEU A 21 -0.27 31.33 11.53
C LEU A 21 -1.57 30.75 10.97
N ALA A 22 -2.32 31.50 10.16
CA ALA A 22 -3.58 31.04 9.59
C ALA A 22 -3.39 30.13 8.35
N LEU A 23 -2.25 30.23 7.66
CA LEU A 23 -1.94 29.39 6.49
C LEU A 23 -1.44 27.98 6.85
N LEU A 24 -0.99 27.75 8.09
CA LEU A 24 -0.54 26.43 8.57
C LEU A 24 -1.68 25.54 9.10
N ALA A 25 -2.90 26.08 9.23
CA ALA A 25 -4.05 25.34 9.74
C ALA A 25 -4.84 24.57 8.67
N VAL A 26 -4.51 24.73 7.37
CA VAL A 26 -5.25 24.12 6.26
C VAL A 26 -4.73 22.73 5.86
N CYS A 27 -3.59 22.27 6.41
CA CYS A 27 -3.04 20.94 6.13
C CYS A 27 -3.35 19.89 7.20
N ASN A 28 -4.25 20.18 8.14
CA ASN A 28 -4.62 19.26 9.22
C ASN A 28 -5.97 18.58 8.96
N SER A 29 -6.26 18.27 7.69
CA SER A 29 -7.30 17.31 7.38
C SER A 29 -6.90 15.99 8.06
N PRO A 30 -7.70 15.44 8.98
CA PRO A 30 -7.46 14.09 9.44
C PRO A 30 -7.40 13.21 8.20
N VAL A 31 -6.30 12.45 8.09
CA VAL A 31 -6.17 11.31 7.18
C VAL A 31 -7.52 10.59 7.20
N TYR A 32 -8.17 10.53 6.05
CA TYR A 32 -9.44 9.83 5.87
C TYR A 32 -9.33 8.50 6.60
N ALA A 33 -10.22 8.27 7.55
CA ALA A 33 -10.41 6.93 8.10
C ALA A 33 -10.56 6.01 6.89
N LEU A 34 -9.55 5.15 6.67
CA LEU A 34 -9.67 4.03 5.77
C LEU A 34 -10.84 3.22 6.35
N GLU A 35 -12.03 3.41 5.80
CA GLU A 35 -13.11 2.49 6.07
C GLU A 35 -12.61 1.13 5.60
N ASP A 36 -12.41 0.23 6.54
CA ASP A 36 -11.98 -1.13 6.24
C ASP A 36 -13.02 -1.72 5.31
N VAL A 37 -12.61 -1.96 4.06
CA VAL A 37 -13.49 -2.54 3.06
C VAL A 37 -13.87 -3.94 3.56
N GLU A 38 -15.17 -4.24 3.62
CA GLU A 38 -15.65 -5.55 4.06
C GLU A 38 -15.30 -6.64 3.04
N GLY A 39 -15.04 -7.86 3.51
CA GLY A 39 -14.71 -9.00 2.64
C GLY A 39 -15.81 -9.34 1.63
N SER A 40 -17.08 -9.26 2.06
CA SER A 40 -18.26 -9.43 1.21
C SER A 40 -18.37 -8.38 0.11
N SER A 41 -18.16 -7.10 0.45
CA SER A 41 -18.19 -6.01 -0.52
C SER A 41 -17.11 -6.18 -1.60
N LEU A 42 -15.92 -6.63 -1.21
CA LEU A 42 -14.87 -6.95 -2.17
C LEU A 42 -15.28 -8.15 -3.04
N GLN A 43 -15.83 -9.21 -2.46
CA GLN A 43 -16.27 -10.40 -3.19
C GLN A 43 -17.31 -10.07 -4.26
N ASP A 44 -18.33 -9.27 -3.92
CA ASP A 44 -19.37 -8.81 -4.85
C ASP A 44 -18.79 -7.94 -5.97
N SER A 45 -17.86 -7.04 -5.61
CA SER A 45 -17.15 -6.20 -6.58
C SER A 45 -16.32 -7.05 -7.55
N CYS A 46 -15.71 -8.12 -7.06
CA CYS A 46 -14.94 -9.03 -7.89
C CYS A 46 -15.82 -9.93 -8.77
N ALA A 47 -17.00 -10.34 -8.31
CA ALA A 47 -18.00 -10.97 -9.17
C ALA A 47 -18.43 -10.03 -10.32
N SER A 48 -18.52 -8.73 -10.02
CA SER A 48 -18.78 -7.70 -11.04
C SER A 48 -17.62 -7.56 -12.01
N LEU A 49 -16.36 -7.66 -11.58
CA LEU A 49 -15.20 -7.62 -12.49
C LEU A 49 -15.25 -8.75 -13.54
N VAL A 50 -15.78 -9.92 -13.20
CA VAL A 50 -15.90 -11.06 -14.13
C VAL A 50 -17.06 -10.88 -15.12
N SER A 51 -18.16 -10.27 -14.68
CA SER A 51 -19.40 -10.16 -15.45
C SER A 51 -19.56 -8.83 -16.21
N ASP A 52 -19.05 -7.74 -15.65
CA ASP A 52 -19.04 -6.38 -16.18
C ASP A 52 -17.74 -5.64 -15.77
N PRO A 53 -16.61 -5.91 -16.47
CA PRO A 53 -15.30 -5.39 -16.10
C PRO A 53 -15.17 -3.86 -16.24
N GLU A 54 -15.97 -3.23 -17.09
CA GLU A 54 -15.99 -1.77 -17.27
C GLU A 54 -16.92 -1.08 -16.26
N GLY A 55 -17.73 -1.86 -15.56
CA GLY A 55 -18.60 -1.39 -14.49
C GLY A 55 -17.80 -0.86 -13.30
N SER A 56 -18.37 0.14 -12.61
CA SER A 56 -17.73 0.78 -11.45
C SER A 56 -17.30 -0.20 -10.35
N ALA A 57 -18.11 -1.24 -10.09
CA ALA A 57 -17.79 -2.29 -9.13
C ALA A 57 -16.63 -3.18 -9.60
N GLY A 58 -16.58 -3.53 -10.90
CA GLY A 58 -15.47 -4.26 -11.48
C GLY A 58 -14.15 -3.48 -11.40
N ILE A 59 -14.18 -2.20 -11.78
CA ILE A 59 -13.05 -1.28 -11.64
C ILE A 59 -12.60 -1.17 -10.18
N SER A 60 -13.54 -1.16 -9.23
CA SER A 60 -13.24 -1.09 -7.79
C SER A 60 -12.50 -2.33 -7.30
N CYS A 61 -12.96 -3.54 -7.66
CA CYS A 61 -12.22 -4.78 -7.35
C CYS A 61 -10.82 -4.75 -7.98
N ALA A 62 -10.70 -4.40 -9.26
CA ALA A 62 -9.40 -4.38 -9.94
C ALA A 62 -8.42 -3.41 -9.28
N SER A 63 -8.89 -2.20 -8.95
CA SER A 63 -8.08 -1.16 -8.30
C SER A 63 -7.69 -1.56 -6.87
N TYR A 64 -8.61 -2.18 -6.12
CA TYR A 64 -8.33 -2.68 -4.78
C TYR A 64 -7.24 -3.74 -4.81
N LEU A 65 -7.36 -4.75 -5.68
CA LEU A 65 -6.37 -5.82 -5.79
C LEU A 65 -5.00 -5.30 -6.25
N GLN A 66 -4.97 -4.38 -7.22
CA GLN A 66 -3.72 -3.75 -7.65
C GLN A 66 -3.06 -2.95 -6.51
N GLY A 67 -3.85 -2.15 -5.78
CA GLY A 67 -3.38 -1.38 -4.64
C GLY A 67 -2.86 -2.29 -3.52
N TYR A 68 -3.60 -3.36 -3.21
CA TYR A 68 -3.22 -4.33 -2.18
C TYR A 68 -1.89 -5.02 -2.53
N LEU A 69 -1.75 -5.54 -3.75
CA LEU A 69 -0.50 -6.18 -4.18
C LEU A 69 0.68 -5.21 -4.23
N ALA A 70 0.46 -3.96 -4.63
CA ALA A 70 1.49 -2.93 -4.65
C ALA A 70 1.94 -2.51 -3.24
N ALA A 71 1.03 -2.55 -2.26
CA ALA A 71 1.31 -2.23 -0.86
C ALA A 71 1.85 -3.41 -0.04
N THR A 72 1.64 -4.64 -0.51
CA THR A 72 2.06 -5.86 0.22
C THR A 72 3.55 -6.13 -0.03
N GLU A 73 4.35 -6.02 1.03
CA GLU A 73 5.75 -6.44 1.00
C GLU A 73 5.88 -7.96 0.77
N GLY A 74 6.90 -8.38 0.02
CA GLY A 74 7.20 -9.80 -0.17
C GLY A 74 6.33 -10.52 -1.21
N VAL A 75 5.54 -9.79 -2.00
CA VAL A 75 4.90 -10.30 -3.22
C VAL A 75 5.91 -10.24 -4.37
N ILE A 76 6.32 -11.39 -4.90
CA ILE A 76 7.24 -11.49 -6.04
C ILE A 76 6.53 -12.16 -7.21
N LEU A 77 6.78 -11.67 -8.43
CA LEU A 77 6.40 -12.41 -9.63
C LEU A 77 7.32 -13.63 -9.77
N SER A 78 6.79 -14.84 -9.91
CA SER A 78 7.54 -16.11 -9.91
C SER A 78 8.74 -16.13 -10.86
N GLY A 79 8.66 -15.42 -12.01
CA GLY A 79 9.76 -15.29 -12.97
C GLY A 79 10.88 -14.30 -12.58
N LYS A 80 10.71 -13.52 -11.52
CA LYS A 80 11.68 -12.54 -11.00
C LYS A 80 12.40 -13.01 -9.73
N ARG A 81 12.10 -14.22 -9.25
CA ARG A 81 12.72 -14.76 -8.05
C ARG A 81 14.24 -14.98 -8.29
N PRO A 82 15.11 -14.42 -7.44
CA PRO A 82 16.54 -14.69 -7.54
C PRO A 82 16.83 -16.17 -7.32
N SER A 83 17.84 -16.71 -8.02
CA SER A 83 18.21 -18.12 -7.86
C SER A 83 18.70 -18.41 -6.43
N ALA A 84 18.49 -19.64 -5.94
CA ALA A 84 18.97 -20.05 -4.62
C ALA A 84 20.49 -19.86 -4.46
N PHE A 85 21.25 -20.02 -5.54
CA PHE A 85 22.68 -19.71 -5.58
C PHE A 85 22.95 -18.22 -5.33
N LEU A 86 22.22 -17.31 -6.00
CA LEU A 86 22.37 -15.88 -5.81
C LEU A 86 21.99 -15.46 -4.38
N VAL A 87 20.87 -15.98 -3.85
CA VAL A 87 20.46 -15.73 -2.46
C VAL A 87 21.54 -16.19 -1.48
N ARG A 88 22.08 -17.40 -1.65
CA ARG A 88 23.17 -17.93 -0.81
C ARG A 88 24.45 -17.09 -0.95
N ALA A 89 24.81 -16.66 -2.15
CA ALA A 89 25.97 -15.81 -2.40
C ALA A 89 25.84 -14.41 -1.79
N LEU A 90 24.63 -13.83 -1.78
CA LEU A 90 24.35 -12.56 -1.12
C LEU A 90 24.49 -12.69 0.40
N LYS A 91 23.98 -13.79 0.98
CA LYS A 91 24.12 -14.08 2.42
C LYS A 91 25.58 -14.24 2.85
N THR A 92 26.43 -14.88 2.04
CA THR A 92 27.85 -15.09 2.39
C THR A 92 28.74 -13.87 2.22
N ARG A 93 28.32 -12.86 1.44
CA ARG A 93 29.10 -11.63 1.22
C ARG A 93 29.06 -10.65 2.39
N GLY A 94 28.44 -10.99 3.52
CA GLY A 94 28.44 -10.15 4.73
C GLY A 94 27.67 -8.84 4.58
N SER A 95 26.92 -8.70 3.47
CA SER A 95 25.93 -7.66 3.30
C SER A 95 24.84 -7.89 4.34
N ARG A 96 24.80 -7.07 5.40
CA ARG A 96 23.61 -6.96 6.25
C ARG A 96 22.49 -6.39 5.39
N LEU A 97 21.83 -7.26 4.64
CA LEU A 97 20.56 -6.93 4.00
C LEU A 97 19.61 -6.51 5.12
N SER A 98 18.86 -5.43 4.88
CA SER A 98 17.75 -5.10 5.78
C SER A 98 16.72 -6.22 5.74
N GLU A 99 15.93 -6.41 6.81
CA GLU A 99 14.85 -7.41 6.81
C GLU A 99 13.88 -7.22 5.64
N ALA A 100 13.60 -5.98 5.25
CA ALA A 100 12.79 -5.66 4.07
C ALA A 100 13.45 -6.18 2.77
N SER A 101 14.76 -5.94 2.60
CA SER A 101 15.51 -6.45 1.44
C SER A 101 15.60 -7.98 1.43
N GLU A 102 15.68 -8.63 2.59
CA GLU A 102 15.67 -10.09 2.67
C GLU A 102 14.28 -10.67 2.35
N ARG A 103 13.20 -10.05 2.83
CA ARG A 103 11.82 -10.41 2.46
C ARG A 103 11.54 -10.20 0.97
N GLU A 104 12.10 -9.16 0.37
CA GLU A 104 11.98 -8.90 -1.07
C GLU A 104 12.77 -9.91 -1.92
N LEU A 105 13.87 -10.46 -1.39
CA LEU A 105 14.65 -11.50 -2.08
C LEU A 105 14.03 -12.89 -1.95
N VAL A 106 13.43 -13.20 -0.80
CA VAL A 106 12.87 -14.52 -0.51
C VAL A 106 11.41 -14.62 -0.88
N GLY A 107 10.65 -13.54 -0.79
CA GLY A 107 9.22 -13.46 -1.13
C GLY A 107 8.36 -14.37 -0.26
N SER A 108 7.34 -13.81 0.37
CA SER A 108 6.31 -14.61 1.04
C SER A 108 5.35 -15.22 0.02
N TYR A 109 5.03 -14.48 -1.05
CA TYR A 109 4.08 -14.89 -2.07
C TYR A 109 4.67 -14.80 -3.48
N CYS A 110 4.42 -15.82 -4.28
CA CYS A 110 4.92 -15.99 -5.64
C CYS A 110 3.74 -16.00 -6.61
N LEU A 111 3.46 -14.85 -7.21
CA LEU A 111 2.41 -14.76 -8.25
C LEU A 111 3.00 -15.21 -9.59
N PRO A 112 2.35 -16.13 -10.31
CA PRO A 112 2.70 -16.44 -11.70
C PRO A 112 2.83 -15.17 -12.53
N GLN A 113 3.74 -15.15 -13.50
CA GLN A 113 3.93 -13.96 -14.34
C GLN A 113 2.69 -13.67 -15.20
N GLU A 114 1.93 -14.72 -15.48
CA GLU A 114 0.64 -14.76 -16.13
C GLU A 114 -0.55 -14.56 -15.20
N ALA A 115 -0.36 -14.54 -13.87
CA ALA A 115 -1.46 -14.33 -12.93
C ALA A 115 -2.00 -12.92 -13.07
N SER A 116 -3.21 -12.84 -13.61
CA SER A 116 -3.92 -11.60 -13.82
C SER A 116 -4.72 -11.24 -12.57
N ILE A 117 -5.09 -9.96 -12.47
CA ILE A 117 -6.05 -9.49 -11.47
C ILE A 117 -7.38 -10.27 -11.56
N LEU A 118 -7.74 -10.75 -12.76
CA LEU A 118 -8.90 -11.60 -12.97
C LEU A 118 -8.77 -12.98 -12.31
N ASP A 119 -7.56 -13.56 -12.27
CA ASP A 119 -7.35 -14.87 -11.63
C ASP A 119 -7.53 -14.75 -10.11
N LEU A 120 -6.98 -13.70 -9.50
CA LEU A 120 -7.18 -13.38 -8.09
C LEU A 120 -8.65 -13.13 -7.77
N ALA A 121 -9.34 -12.32 -8.59
CA ALA A 121 -10.77 -12.08 -8.45
C ALA A 121 -11.56 -13.40 -8.54
N GLY A 122 -11.19 -14.29 -9.47
CA GLY A 122 -11.78 -15.62 -9.60
C GLY A 122 -11.63 -16.48 -8.33
N LYS A 123 -10.48 -16.40 -7.63
CA LYS A 123 -10.29 -17.10 -6.35
C LYS A 123 -11.12 -16.49 -5.22
N ILE A 124 -11.21 -15.16 -5.17
CA ILE A 124 -12.02 -14.44 -4.17
C ILE A 124 -13.50 -14.80 -4.28
N ILE A 125 -14.04 -14.90 -5.50
CA ILE A 125 -15.45 -15.27 -5.74
C ILE A 125 -15.75 -16.71 -5.30
N GLN A 126 -14.73 -17.58 -5.28
CA GLN A 126 -14.90 -18.98 -4.89
C GLN A 126 -14.88 -19.21 -3.37
N VAL A 127 -14.57 -18.18 -2.57
CA VAL A 127 -14.61 -18.28 -1.11
C VAL A 127 -16.05 -18.40 -0.65
N SER A 128 -16.36 -19.43 0.14
CA SER A 128 -17.69 -19.60 0.72
C SER A 128 -17.97 -18.54 1.79
N ASP A 129 -19.21 -18.05 1.87
CA ASP A 129 -19.68 -17.11 2.90
C ASP A 129 -19.32 -17.53 4.33
N VAL A 130 -19.27 -18.83 4.62
CA VAL A 130 -18.93 -19.37 5.95
C VAL A 130 -17.47 -19.14 6.32
N GLN A 131 -16.59 -19.03 5.32
CA GLN A 131 -15.16 -18.83 5.47
C GLN A 131 -14.72 -17.40 5.11
N LEU A 132 -15.69 -16.54 4.77
CA LEU A 132 -15.42 -15.20 4.28
C LEU A 132 -14.92 -14.32 5.44
N PRO A 133 -13.69 -13.79 5.35
CA PRO A 133 -13.17 -12.90 6.38
C PRO A 133 -13.98 -11.61 6.48
N ALA A 134 -13.90 -10.97 7.64
CA ALA A 134 -14.62 -9.72 7.89
C ALA A 134 -14.11 -8.60 6.97
N THR A 135 -12.80 -8.54 6.75
CA THR A 135 -12.17 -7.50 5.94
C THR A 135 -11.67 -8.02 4.60
N ALA A 136 -11.66 -7.13 3.61
CA ALA A 136 -11.12 -7.35 2.29
C ALA A 136 -9.60 -7.63 2.33
N SER A 137 -8.86 -7.03 3.27
CA SER A 137 -7.43 -7.29 3.44
C SER A 137 -7.18 -8.73 3.91
N GLU A 138 -7.93 -9.19 4.92
CA GLU A 138 -7.82 -10.57 5.41
C GLU A 138 -8.20 -11.57 4.31
N LEU A 139 -9.25 -11.27 3.54
CA LEU A 139 -9.66 -12.09 2.41
C LEU A 139 -8.55 -12.22 1.36
N VAL A 140 -7.93 -11.12 0.92
CA VAL A 140 -6.84 -11.19 -0.06
C VAL A 140 -5.61 -11.88 0.54
N SER A 141 -5.26 -11.61 1.80
CA SER A 141 -4.15 -12.30 2.49
C SER A 141 -4.37 -13.82 2.53
N GLN A 142 -5.57 -14.27 2.88
CA GLN A 142 -5.93 -15.67 2.92
C GLN A 142 -5.82 -16.34 1.54
N ILE A 143 -6.26 -15.66 0.47
CA ILE A 143 -6.10 -16.15 -0.90
C ILE A 143 -4.61 -16.28 -1.27
N LEU A 144 -3.79 -15.30 -0.92
CA LEU A 144 -2.34 -15.35 -1.15
C LEU A 144 -1.68 -16.51 -0.40
N GLU A 145 -2.05 -16.74 0.85
CA GLU A 145 -1.56 -17.86 1.67
C GLU A 145 -1.99 -19.22 1.12
N GLN A 146 -3.23 -19.36 0.67
CA GLN A 146 -3.74 -20.66 0.22
C GLN A 146 -3.23 -21.05 -1.18
N HIS A 147 -2.97 -20.08 -2.05
CA HIS A 147 -2.74 -20.34 -3.46
C HIS A 147 -1.38 -19.89 -3.99
N TYR A 148 -0.69 -18.98 -3.29
CA TYR A 148 0.47 -18.28 -3.83
C TYR A 148 1.66 -18.28 -2.89
N LEU A 149 1.71 -19.14 -1.86
CA LEU A 149 2.94 -19.31 -1.08
C LEU A 149 4.08 -19.71 -2.00
N CYS A 150 5.20 -19.00 -1.87
CA CYS A 150 6.42 -19.41 -2.56
C CYS A 150 6.83 -20.79 -2.07
N ALA A 151 7.01 -21.74 -3.00
CA ALA A 151 7.59 -23.03 -2.65
C ALA A 151 8.97 -22.82 -2.01
N GLU A 152 9.23 -23.50 -0.90
CA GLU A 152 10.60 -23.63 -0.40
C GLU A 152 11.38 -24.32 -1.52
N SER A 153 12.41 -23.66 -2.04
CA SER A 153 13.25 -24.25 -3.09
C SER A 153 13.84 -25.55 -2.55
N GLU A 154 13.29 -26.70 -2.96
CA GLU A 154 13.88 -28.00 -2.69
C GLU A 154 15.32 -28.01 -3.19
N SER A 155 16.17 -28.55 -2.33
CA SER A 155 17.64 -28.48 -2.38
C SER A 155 18.24 -29.49 -3.33
#